data_AF-A0AAW0ARH8-F1
#
_entry.id   AF-A0AAW0ARH8-F1
#
_cell.length_a   1.000
_cell.length_b   1.000
_cell.length_c   1.000
_cell.angle_alpha   90.00
_cell.angle_beta   90.00
_cell.angle_gamma   90.00
#
_symmetry.space_group_name_H-M   'P 1'
#
loop_
_entity.id
_entity.type
_entity.pdbx_description
1 polymer ?
#
loop_
_entity_poly.entity_id
_entity_poly.type
_entity_poly.pdbx_seq_one_letter_code
_entity_poly.pdbx_strand_id
1 'polypeptide(L)'
;GFAENRIIAQVRKATTFRTKESVGIVFPNYFNPISLGNIAMELTALEFCVKQWSTGSFIASKFTEKAVVDSYEKYVKDVEKWSAMKPSVVENIRKKWYRRASETLTSEVINDNESSINDAQEEALRAELEGRTGDTDSEDEGGDEDKDDEADVNDAQ
;
A
#
# COMPACT_ATOMS: atom_id res chain seq x y z
N GLY A 1 5.90 -7.31 -23.64
CA GLY A 1 6.06 -5.90 -23.24
C GLY A 1 6.49 -5.78 -21.79
N PHE A 2 6.70 -4.55 -21.31
CA PHE A 2 7.05 -4.28 -19.91
C PHE A 2 5.94 -4.78 -18.96
N ALA A 3 6.32 -5.47 -17.89
CA ALA A 3 5.41 -6.10 -16.92
C ALA A 3 4.36 -7.10 -17.48
N GLU A 4 4.54 -7.65 -18.69
CA GLU A 4 3.61 -8.60 -19.31
C GLU A 4 3.93 -10.09 -19.07
N ASN A 5 5.02 -10.39 -18.35
CA ASN A 5 5.44 -11.78 -18.15
C ASN A 5 4.36 -12.58 -17.40
N ARG A 6 4.16 -13.85 -17.79
CA ARG A 6 3.18 -14.76 -17.16
C ARG A 6 3.38 -14.89 -15.64
N ILE A 7 4.61 -14.84 -15.15
CA ILE A 7 4.92 -14.89 -13.72
C ILE A 7 4.28 -13.69 -13.00
N ILE A 8 4.35 -12.48 -13.59
CA ILE A 8 3.73 -11.29 -13.00
C ILE A 8 2.20 -11.46 -12.94
N ALA A 9 1.60 -12.02 -13.99
CA ALA A 9 0.17 -12.34 -13.97
C ALA A 9 -0.19 -13.38 -12.88
N GLN A 10 0.69 -14.37 -12.62
CA GLN A 10 0.50 -15.34 -11.54
C GLN A 10 0.64 -14.69 -10.16
N VAL A 11 1.61 -13.80 -9.97
CA VAL A 11 1.77 -13.01 -8.73
C VAL A 11 0.50 -12.20 -8.48
N ARG A 12 0.05 -11.43 -9.47
CA ARG A 12 -1.19 -10.65 -9.40
C ARG A 12 -2.39 -11.49 -8.97
N LYS A 13 -2.52 -12.69 -9.54
CA LYS A 13 -3.57 -13.64 -9.15
C LYS A 13 -3.39 -14.10 -7.70
N ALA A 14 -2.18 -14.40 -7.27
CA ALA A 14 -1.92 -14.87 -5.91
C ALA A 14 -2.09 -13.79 -4.84
N THR A 15 -1.89 -12.51 -5.18
CA THR A 15 -1.91 -11.38 -4.23
C THR A 15 -3.24 -10.65 -4.21
N THR A 16 -3.82 -10.35 -5.37
CA THR A 16 -4.89 -9.36 -5.51
C THR A 16 -6.19 -9.99 -6.04
N PHE A 17 -6.11 -11.15 -6.71
CA PHE A 17 -7.22 -11.85 -7.34
C PHE A 17 -7.17 -13.36 -7.02
N ARG A 18 -7.05 -13.73 -5.74
CA ARG A 18 -6.88 -15.13 -5.31
C ARG A 18 -8.23 -15.85 -5.22
N THR A 19 -9.23 -15.16 -4.69
CA THR A 19 -10.58 -15.64 -4.38
C THR A 19 -11.60 -14.60 -4.81
N LYS A 20 -12.89 -14.97 -4.82
CA LYS A 20 -13.99 -14.04 -5.12
C LYS A 20 -14.07 -12.87 -4.10
N GLU A 21 -13.54 -13.07 -2.90
CA GLU A 21 -13.48 -12.07 -1.82
C GLU A 21 -12.18 -11.25 -1.84
N SER A 22 -11.30 -11.48 -2.82
CA SER A 22 -10.06 -10.72 -2.90
C SER A 22 -10.32 -9.24 -3.19
N VAL A 23 -9.48 -8.36 -2.65
CA VAL A 23 -9.63 -6.90 -2.76
C VAL A 23 -9.77 -6.40 -4.20
N GLY A 24 -9.10 -7.04 -5.16
CA GLY A 24 -9.23 -6.70 -6.58
C GLY A 24 -10.58 -7.04 -7.20
N ILE A 25 -11.38 -7.90 -6.56
CA ILE A 25 -12.75 -8.25 -6.96
C ILE A 25 -13.76 -7.38 -6.24
N VAL A 26 -13.63 -7.25 -4.90
CA VAL A 26 -14.57 -6.52 -4.05
C VAL A 26 -14.54 -5.02 -4.32
N PHE A 27 -13.39 -4.47 -4.70
CA PHE A 27 -13.20 -3.03 -4.88
C PHE A 27 -12.81 -2.67 -6.34
N PRO A 28 -13.66 -2.98 -7.33
CA PRO A 28 -13.32 -2.88 -8.75
C PRO A 28 -12.89 -1.47 -9.17
N ASN A 29 -13.50 -0.42 -8.59
CA ASN A 29 -13.20 0.98 -8.92
C ASN A 29 -11.76 1.38 -8.58
N TYR A 30 -11.12 0.73 -7.60
CA TYR A 30 -9.75 1.02 -7.17
C TYR A 30 -8.70 0.19 -7.93
N PHE A 31 -9.11 -0.94 -8.50
CA PHE A 31 -8.22 -1.88 -9.17
C PHE A 31 -8.41 -1.93 -10.69
N ASN A 32 -9.40 -1.24 -11.27
CA ASN A 32 -9.62 -1.14 -12.71
C ASN A 32 -9.45 0.31 -13.22
N PRO A 33 -8.36 0.64 -13.93
CA PRO A 33 -7.24 -0.22 -14.33
C PRO A 33 -6.31 -0.59 -13.16
N ILE A 34 -5.60 -1.72 -13.25
CA ILE A 34 -4.60 -2.13 -12.25
C ILE A 34 -3.67 -0.95 -11.97
N SER A 35 -3.54 -0.48 -10.73
CA SER A 35 -2.77 0.74 -10.42
C SER A 35 -1.28 0.58 -10.76
N LEU A 36 -0.61 1.69 -11.10
CA LEU A 36 0.84 1.67 -11.35
C LEU A 36 1.61 1.23 -10.10
N GLY A 37 1.18 1.69 -8.91
CA GLY A 37 1.74 1.25 -7.63
C GLY A 37 1.60 -0.25 -7.40
N ASN A 38 0.46 -0.85 -7.77
CA ASN A 38 0.30 -2.31 -7.63
C ASN A 38 1.24 -3.09 -8.57
N ILE A 39 1.48 -2.58 -9.79
CA ILE A 39 2.47 -3.18 -10.71
C ILE A 39 3.88 -3.05 -10.12
N ALA A 40 4.24 -1.89 -9.57
CA ALA A 40 5.53 -1.70 -8.92
C ALA A 40 5.70 -2.64 -7.71
N MET A 41 4.65 -2.84 -6.91
CA MET A 41 4.65 -3.78 -5.78
C MET A 41 4.85 -5.23 -6.24
N GLU A 42 4.18 -5.65 -7.33
CA GLU A 42 4.35 -6.99 -7.91
C GLU A 42 5.80 -7.23 -8.39
N LEU A 43 6.40 -6.23 -9.05
CA LEU A 43 7.81 -6.30 -9.49
C LEU A 43 8.77 -6.33 -8.30
N THR A 44 8.48 -5.55 -7.26
CA THR A 44 9.25 -5.51 -6.01
C THR A 44 9.23 -6.85 -5.30
N ALA A 45 8.05 -7.47 -5.19
CA ALA A 45 7.90 -8.80 -4.61
C ALA A 45 8.69 -9.86 -5.39
N LEU A 46 8.69 -9.75 -6.73
CA LEU A 46 9.49 -10.65 -7.57
C LEU A 46 11.00 -10.45 -7.39
N GLU A 47 11.48 -9.20 -7.40
CA GLU A 47 12.89 -8.89 -7.15
C GLU A 47 13.32 -9.42 -5.77
N PHE A 48 12.50 -9.22 -4.75
CA PHE A 48 12.75 -9.74 -3.41
C PHE A 48 12.87 -11.26 -3.38
N CYS A 49 11.93 -11.98 -4.00
CA CYS A 49 11.98 -13.44 -4.11
C CYS A 49 13.24 -13.91 -4.86
N VAL A 50 13.64 -13.22 -5.93
CA VAL A 50 14.86 -13.57 -6.68
C VAL A 50 16.11 -13.33 -5.83
N LYS A 51 16.17 -12.23 -5.05
CA LYS A 51 17.29 -11.93 -4.15
C LYS A 51 17.52 -13.02 -3.11
N GLN A 52 16.46 -13.67 -2.62
CA GLN A 52 16.58 -14.80 -1.68
C GLN A 52 17.31 -16.02 -2.26
N TRP A 53 17.42 -16.12 -3.58
CA TRP A 53 18.14 -17.20 -4.28
C TRP A 53 19.44 -16.73 -4.93
N SER A 54 19.83 -15.47 -4.74
CA SER A 54 20.95 -14.84 -5.46
C SER A 54 22.31 -15.50 -5.23
N THR A 55 22.51 -16.16 -4.08
CA THR A 55 23.74 -16.88 -3.73
C THR A 55 23.78 -18.32 -4.26
N GLY A 56 22.75 -18.75 -5.00
CA GLY A 56 22.56 -20.14 -5.40
C GLY A 56 21.98 -21.04 -4.31
N SER A 57 21.76 -20.52 -3.11
CA SER A 57 21.08 -21.18 -1.99
C SER A 57 19.96 -20.29 -1.46
N PHE A 58 18.89 -20.89 -0.95
CA PHE A 58 17.76 -20.13 -0.39
C PHE A 58 18.14 -19.48 0.94
N ILE A 59 18.05 -18.16 0.99
CA ILE A 59 18.22 -17.35 2.20
C ILE A 59 16.88 -16.69 2.53
N ALA A 60 16.18 -17.28 3.50
CA ALA A 60 14.90 -16.74 3.96
C ALA A 60 15.06 -15.31 4.50
N SER A 61 14.25 -14.40 3.98
CA SER A 61 14.22 -12.99 4.40
C SER A 61 12.78 -12.54 4.59
N LYS A 62 12.54 -11.58 5.48
CA LYS A 62 11.19 -11.02 5.71
C LYS A 62 10.90 -9.90 4.71
N PHE A 63 9.74 -9.98 4.06
CA PHE A 63 9.23 -8.89 3.22
C PHE A 63 8.73 -7.77 4.13
N THR A 64 9.57 -6.77 4.38
CA THR A 64 9.28 -5.60 5.22
C THR A 64 9.54 -4.35 4.40
N GLU A 65 8.85 -3.26 4.70
CA GLU A 65 9.01 -1.98 4.00
C GLU A 65 10.48 -1.55 3.91
N LYS A 66 11.20 -1.54 5.05
CA LYS A 66 12.63 -1.22 5.11
C LYS A 66 13.48 -2.06 4.16
N ALA A 67 13.10 -3.31 3.92
CA ALA A 67 13.87 -4.22 3.05
C ALA A 67 13.58 -4.01 1.55
N VAL A 68 12.47 -3.34 1.20
CA VAL A 68 11.96 -3.30 -0.18
C VAL A 68 11.72 -1.90 -0.72
N VAL A 69 11.75 -0.87 0.13
CA VAL A 69 11.46 0.53 -0.22
C VAL A 69 12.26 1.01 -1.43
N ASP A 70 13.59 0.78 -1.44
CA ASP A 70 14.44 1.19 -2.56
C ASP A 70 14.05 0.52 -3.89
N SER A 71 13.66 -0.76 -3.82
CA SER A 71 13.23 -1.51 -5.01
C SER A 71 11.85 -1.04 -5.48
N TYR A 72 10.95 -0.77 -4.53
CA TYR A 72 9.61 -0.25 -4.82
C TYR A 72 9.67 1.13 -5.47
N GLU A 73 10.39 2.08 -4.89
CA GLU A 73 10.53 3.43 -5.45
C GLU A 73 11.16 3.43 -6.84
N LYS A 74 12.15 2.58 -7.06
CA LYS A 74 12.75 2.36 -8.38
C LYS A 74 11.68 1.87 -9.37
N TYR A 75 10.90 0.85 -9.01
CA TYR A 75 9.88 0.32 -9.91
C TYR A 75 8.70 1.28 -10.12
N VAL A 76 8.35 2.12 -9.14
CA VAL A 76 7.38 3.20 -9.34
C VAL A 76 7.85 4.12 -10.46
N LYS A 77 9.10 4.61 -10.40
CA LYS A 77 9.69 5.47 -11.44
C LYS A 77 9.71 4.77 -12.81
N ASP A 78 10.08 3.50 -12.87
CA ASP A 78 10.12 2.73 -14.11
C ASP A 78 8.72 2.55 -14.72
N VAL A 79 7.72 2.21 -13.89
CA VAL A 79 6.33 2.00 -14.31
C VAL A 79 5.68 3.32 -14.75
N GLU A 80 5.94 4.43 -14.05
CA GLU A 80 5.48 5.76 -14.42
C GLU A 80 6.08 6.20 -15.76
N LYS A 81 7.40 6.02 -15.93
CA LYS A 81 8.08 6.30 -17.20
C LYS A 81 7.49 5.48 -18.34
N TRP A 82 7.24 4.20 -18.13
CA TRP A 82 6.56 3.33 -19.10
C TRP A 82 5.16 3.85 -19.44
N SER A 83 4.36 4.22 -18.43
CA SER A 83 3.02 4.78 -18.61
C SER A 83 3.04 6.08 -19.42
N ALA A 84 4.02 6.95 -19.17
CA ALA A 84 4.17 8.23 -19.86
C ALA A 84 4.49 8.09 -21.36
N MET A 85 5.08 6.96 -21.80
CA MET A 85 5.42 6.76 -23.22
C MET A 85 4.19 6.74 -24.14
N LYS A 86 3.11 6.07 -23.69
CA LYS A 86 1.83 5.97 -24.41
C LYS A 86 0.67 5.78 -23.40
N PRO A 87 0.21 6.85 -22.72
CA PRO A 87 -0.71 6.76 -21.60
C PRO A 87 -1.98 5.96 -21.90
N SER A 88 -2.66 6.26 -23.00
CA SER A 88 -3.91 5.58 -23.37
C SER A 88 -3.71 4.10 -23.72
N VAL A 89 -2.56 3.74 -24.32
CA VAL A 89 -2.25 2.34 -24.63
C VAL A 89 -1.97 1.57 -23.34
N VAL A 90 -1.18 2.16 -22.44
CA VAL A 90 -0.83 1.54 -21.15
C VAL A 90 -2.05 1.40 -20.26
N GLU A 91 -2.93 2.40 -20.20
CA GLU A 91 -4.21 2.30 -19.50
C GLU A 91 -5.06 1.13 -20.03
N ASN A 92 -5.20 1.00 -21.35
CA ASN A 92 -5.93 -0.11 -21.98
C ASN A 92 -5.31 -1.47 -21.67
N ILE A 93 -3.99 -1.57 -21.65
CA ILE A 93 -3.27 -2.79 -21.23
C ILE A 93 -3.63 -3.14 -19.78
N ARG A 94 -3.60 -2.15 -18.87
CA ARG A 94 -3.90 -2.34 -17.44
C ARG A 94 -5.37 -2.73 -17.21
N LYS A 95 -6.33 -2.13 -17.95
CA LYS A 95 -7.74 -2.56 -17.95
C LYS A 95 -7.91 -4.00 -18.43
N LYS A 96 -7.16 -4.39 -19.47
CA LYS A 96 -7.17 -5.77 -20.00
C LYS A 96 -6.62 -6.77 -18.99
N TRP A 97 -5.57 -6.40 -18.25
CA TRP A 97 -5.02 -7.25 -17.19
C TRP A 97 -5.99 -7.42 -16.03
N TYR A 98 -6.63 -6.32 -15.59
CA TYR A 98 -7.69 -6.37 -14.58
C TYR A 98 -8.77 -7.36 -15.00
N ARG A 99 -9.36 -7.14 -16.18
CA ARG A 99 -10.45 -7.97 -16.70
C ARG A 99 -10.09 -9.45 -16.74
N ARG A 100 -8.91 -9.80 -17.26
CA ARG A 100 -8.47 -11.21 -17.31
C ARG A 100 -8.30 -11.81 -15.92
N ALA A 101 -7.76 -11.06 -14.97
CA ALA A 101 -7.57 -11.52 -13.60
C ALA A 101 -8.91 -11.71 -12.90
N SER A 102 -9.87 -10.80 -13.12
CA SER A 102 -11.21 -10.86 -12.52
C SER A 102 -12.10 -11.94 -13.15
N GLU A 103 -12.16 -12.05 -14.49
CA GLU A 103 -12.98 -13.03 -15.22
C GLU A 103 -12.66 -14.48 -14.84
N THR A 104 -11.41 -14.75 -14.44
CA THR A 104 -11.00 -16.07 -13.95
C THR A 104 -11.73 -16.47 -12.65
N LEU A 105 -12.34 -15.52 -11.96
CA LEU A 105 -13.02 -15.68 -10.67
C LEU A 105 -14.51 -15.25 -10.70
N THR A 106 -14.88 -14.31 -11.58
CA THR A 106 -16.18 -13.63 -11.61
C THR A 106 -17.13 -14.19 -12.67
N SER A 107 -17.38 -15.50 -12.70
CA SER A 107 -18.54 -16.02 -13.45
C SER A 107 -19.87 -15.40 -12.98
N GLU A 108 -19.87 -14.64 -11.88
CA GLU A 108 -20.95 -13.73 -11.48
C GLU A 108 -20.27 -12.45 -10.93
N VAL A 109 -20.51 -11.30 -11.57
CA VAL A 109 -19.99 -9.99 -11.12
C VAL A 109 -20.96 -9.45 -10.08
N ILE A 110 -20.54 -9.37 -8.82
CA ILE A 110 -21.27 -8.66 -7.77
C ILE A 110 -20.80 -7.20 -7.82
N ASN A 111 -21.71 -6.29 -8.14
CA ASN A 111 -21.51 -4.86 -8.00
C ASN A 111 -22.11 -4.43 -6.64
N ASP A 112 -21.30 -4.35 -5.60
CA ASP A 112 -21.64 -3.58 -4.40
C ASP A 112 -20.88 -2.27 -4.43
N ASN A 113 -21.57 -1.21 -4.88
CA ASN A 113 -21.18 0.17 -4.65
C ASN A 113 -22.06 0.74 -3.52
N GLU A 114 -22.12 0.08 -2.37
CA GLU A 114 -22.70 0.67 -1.16
C GLU A 114 -21.57 1.12 -0.21
N SER A 115 -21.67 2.36 0.25
CA SER A 115 -20.85 2.86 1.35
C SER A 115 -21.13 2.01 2.59
N SER A 116 -20.11 1.47 3.24
CA SER A 116 -20.28 0.76 4.52
C SER A 116 -20.59 1.70 5.69
N ILE A 117 -20.57 3.02 5.45
CA ILE A 117 -20.97 4.05 6.40
C ILE A 117 -22.42 4.39 6.07
N ASN A 118 -23.32 4.04 6.99
CA ASN A 118 -24.71 4.49 6.92
C ASN A 118 -24.86 5.93 7.45
N ASP A 119 -25.99 6.56 7.17
CA ASP A 119 -26.25 7.97 7.54
C ASP A 119 -26.05 8.25 9.04
N ALA A 120 -26.34 7.28 9.90
CA ALA A 120 -26.16 7.40 11.35
C ALA A 120 -24.67 7.32 11.78
N GLN A 121 -23.86 6.56 11.06
CA GLN A 121 -22.41 6.49 11.26
C GLN A 121 -21.71 7.72 10.70
N GLU A 122 -22.23 8.33 9.62
CA GLU A 122 -21.68 9.55 9.04
C GLU A 122 -21.69 10.72 10.05
N GLU A 123 -22.78 10.88 10.80
CA GLU A 123 -22.89 11.96 11.79
C GLU A 123 -21.93 11.77 12.97
N ALA A 124 -21.79 10.54 13.46
CA ALA A 124 -20.83 10.22 14.52
C ALA A 124 -19.37 10.44 14.06
N LEU A 125 -19.06 10.05 12.82
CA LEU A 125 -17.74 10.28 12.23
C LEU A 125 -17.49 11.78 11.97
N ARG A 126 -18.50 12.54 11.56
CA ARG A 126 -18.39 13.99 11.37
C ARG A 126 -18.11 14.71 12.69
N ALA A 127 -18.77 14.29 13.78
CA ALA A 127 -18.51 14.81 15.13
C ALA A 127 -17.11 14.43 15.64
N GLU A 128 -16.62 13.21 15.34
CA GLU A 128 -15.24 12.79 15.68
C GLU A 128 -14.19 13.63 14.93
N LEU A 129 -14.46 14.00 13.68
CA LEU A 129 -13.54 14.75 12.83
C LEU A 129 -13.53 16.26 13.11
N GLU A 130 -14.64 16.84 13.58
CA GLU A 130 -14.73 18.27 13.94
C GLU A 130 -13.73 18.69 15.03
N GLY A 131 -13.27 17.75 15.86
CA GLY A 131 -12.27 18.00 16.91
C GLY A 131 -10.82 17.77 16.50
N ARG A 132 -10.54 17.34 15.26
CA ARG A 132 -9.19 17.01 14.80
C ARG A 132 -8.70 18.08 13.81
N THR A 133 -7.78 18.93 14.25
CA THR A 133 -7.12 19.93 13.38
C THR A 133 -6.26 19.30 12.30
N GLY A 134 -5.95 18.00 12.40
CA GLY A 134 -5.15 17.28 11.41
C GLY A 134 -3.66 17.59 11.48
N ASP A 135 -3.25 18.49 12.36
CA ASP A 135 -1.85 18.77 12.63
C ASP A 135 -1.31 17.71 13.60
N THR A 136 -0.62 16.71 13.05
CA THR A 136 0.49 16.10 13.80
C THR A 136 1.57 17.16 13.92
N ASP A 137 1.40 18.04 14.90
CA ASP A 137 2.32 19.15 15.08
C ASP A 137 3.66 18.61 15.53
N SER A 138 4.67 19.09 14.82
CA SER A 138 6.05 18.65 14.93
C SER A 138 6.71 19.34 16.12
N GLU A 139 7.33 18.50 16.97
CA GLU A 139 8.52 18.71 17.81
C GLU A 139 8.62 19.93 18.75
N ASP A 140 8.94 19.66 20.02
CA ASP A 140 9.67 20.62 20.88
C ASP A 140 10.72 19.88 21.73
N GLU A 141 11.92 19.70 21.16
CA GLU A 141 13.15 19.54 21.94
C GLU A 141 13.62 20.95 22.36
N GLY A 142 13.02 21.47 23.43
CA GLY A 142 13.42 22.73 24.06
C GLY A 142 14.00 22.46 25.44
N GLY A 143 15.33 22.35 25.53
CA GLY A 143 16.02 22.42 26.80
C GLY A 143 15.96 23.81 27.40
N ASP A 144 15.95 23.91 28.72
CA ASP A 144 16.61 25.01 29.42
C ASP A 144 17.00 24.63 30.84
N GLU A 145 18.17 25.15 31.18
CA GLU A 145 18.98 24.96 32.38
C GLU A 145 18.40 25.68 33.61
N ASP A 146 18.70 25.09 34.78
CA ASP A 146 18.95 25.66 36.10
C ASP A 146 18.01 26.73 36.71
N LYS A 147 17.54 26.43 37.94
CA LYS A 147 17.86 27.25 39.12
C LYS A 147 17.53 26.57 40.44
N ASP A 148 18.55 26.57 41.29
CA ASP A 148 18.53 26.29 42.72
C ASP A 148 17.47 27.11 43.47
N ASP A 149 16.92 26.54 44.54
CA ASP A 149 16.79 27.26 45.82
C ASP A 149 16.62 26.24 46.97
N GLU A 150 17.62 26.25 47.85
CA GLU A 150 17.62 25.64 49.18
C GLU A 150 16.57 26.28 50.10
N ALA A 151 15.95 25.48 50.98
CA ALA A 151 15.77 25.72 52.42
C ALA A 151 14.76 24.69 52.96
N ASP A 152 15.18 23.60 53.62
CA ASP A 152 15.63 23.50 55.02
C ASP A 152 14.49 23.10 55.99
N VAL A 153 14.90 22.28 56.96
CA VAL A 153 14.35 22.08 58.31
C VAL A 153 13.44 20.86 58.60
N ASN A 154 14.15 19.86 59.16
CA ASN A 154 13.88 19.00 60.33
C ASN A 154 12.80 17.91 60.29
N ASP A 155 13.14 16.63 60.51
CA ASP A 155 13.80 15.94 61.65
C ASP A 155 12.75 15.35 62.59
N ALA A 156 12.79 14.02 62.75
CA ALA A 156 12.86 13.34 64.05
C ALA A 156 12.35 11.88 63.96
N GLN A 157 13.33 10.98 64.14
CA GLN A 157 13.31 9.68 64.85
C GLN A 157 12.50 8.49 64.32
#